data_AF-A0A2J8SN03-F1
#
_entry.id   AF-A0A2J8SN03-F1
#
_cell.length_a   1.000
_cell.length_b   1.000
_cell.length_c   1.000
_cell.angle_alpha   90.00
_cell.angle_beta   90.00
_cell.angle_gamma   90.00
#
_symmetry.space_group_name_H-M   'P 1'
#
loop_
_entity.id
_entity.type
_entity.pdbx_description
1 polymer ?
#
loop_
_entity_poly.entity_id
_entity_poly.type
_entity_poly.pdbx_seq_one_letter_code
_entity_poly.pdbx_strand_id
1 'polypeptide(L)'
;MSYNYVVTAQKPTAVNGCVTGHFTSAEDLNLLIAKNTRLEIYVVTAEGLRPVKEVGMYGKIAVMELFRPKGESKDLLFILTAKYNACILEYKQSGESIDIITRAHGNVQ
;
A
#
# COMPACT_ATOMS: atom_id res chain seq x y z
N MET A 1 -32.62 -20.61 2.36
CA MET A 1 -31.40 -19.93 1.87
C MET A 1 -31.09 -18.78 2.81
N SER A 2 -29.94 -18.76 3.47
CA SER A 2 -29.53 -17.65 4.33
C SER A 2 -28.66 -16.68 3.55
N TYR A 3 -28.97 -15.38 3.64
CA TYR A 3 -28.11 -14.30 3.14
C TYR A 3 -27.25 -13.79 4.30
N ASN A 4 -25.93 -13.82 4.14
CA ASN A 4 -24.99 -13.33 5.16
C ASN A 4 -24.28 -12.08 4.64
N TYR A 5 -24.21 -11.04 5.47
CA TYR A 5 -23.40 -9.85 5.23
C TYR A 5 -22.20 -9.86 6.18
N VAL A 6 -20.99 -9.81 5.63
CA VAL A 6 -19.74 -9.84 6.40
C VAL A 6 -19.11 -8.45 6.37
N VAL A 7 -18.83 -7.91 7.55
CA VAL A 7 -18.21 -6.60 7.73
C VAL A 7 -17.10 -6.66 8.78
N THR A 8 -16.09 -5.80 8.63
CA THR A 8 -14.99 -5.68 9.59
C THR A 8 -15.31 -4.59 10.61
N ALA A 9 -15.64 -4.97 11.85
CA ALA A 9 -15.86 -4.00 12.93
C ALA A 9 -14.55 -3.33 13.37
N GLN A 10 -13.48 -4.11 13.52
CA GLN A 10 -12.15 -3.61 13.84
C GLN A 10 -11.12 -4.16 12.86
N LYS A 11 -10.35 -3.25 12.26
CA LYS A 11 -9.31 -3.60 11.29
C LYS A 11 -8.09 -4.20 12.00
N PRO A 12 -7.32 -5.09 11.35
CA PRO A 12 -6.07 -5.61 11.91
C PRO A 12 -5.12 -4.48 12.31
N THR A 13 -4.53 -4.59 13.51
CA THR A 13 -3.62 -3.58 14.05
C THR A 13 -2.16 -4.03 14.05
N ALA A 14 -1.91 -5.34 14.01
CA ALA A 14 -0.57 -5.90 14.00
C ALA A 14 0.19 -5.51 12.73
N VAL A 15 1.41 -5.00 12.89
CA VAL A 15 2.31 -4.66 11.79
C VAL A 15 3.15 -5.89 11.42
N ASN A 16 3.07 -6.31 10.16
CA ASN A 16 3.82 -7.45 9.63
C ASN A 16 5.02 -7.05 8.77
N GLY A 17 5.05 -5.80 8.30
CA GLY A 17 6.15 -5.25 7.53
C GLY A 17 6.00 -3.74 7.37
N CYS A 18 7.11 -3.07 7.12
CA CYS A 18 7.12 -1.65 6.79
C CYS A 18 8.24 -1.35 5.80
N VAL A 19 8.04 -0.30 5.00
CA VAL A 19 9.05 0.24 4.10
C VAL A 19 8.96 1.77 4.12
N THR A 20 10.11 2.43 3.94
CA THR A 20 10.20 3.88 3.87
C THR A 20 10.79 4.30 2.53
N GLY A 21 10.27 5.37 1.96
CA GLY A 21 10.73 5.91 0.68
C GLY A 21 9.83 7.04 0.21
N HIS A 22 9.92 7.38 -1.06
CA HIS A 22 9.30 8.56 -1.66
C HIS A 22 8.16 8.13 -2.59
N PHE A 23 7.08 7.62 -1.99
CA PHE A 23 5.96 6.99 -2.70
C PHE A 23 4.91 8.03 -3.16
N THR A 24 4.63 9.06 -2.37
CA THR A 24 3.62 10.08 -2.70
C THR A 24 4.17 11.15 -3.64
N SER A 25 5.40 11.60 -3.40
CA SER A 25 6.14 12.54 -4.24
C SER A 25 7.65 12.32 -4.09
N ALA A 26 8.46 13.01 -4.90
CA ALA A 26 9.92 12.91 -4.84
C ALA A 26 10.53 13.45 -3.53
N GLU A 27 9.84 14.39 -2.89
CA GLU A 27 10.34 15.13 -1.72
C GLU A 27 9.74 14.63 -0.41
N ASP A 28 8.54 14.03 -0.46
CA ASP A 28 7.89 13.50 0.73
C ASP A 28 8.57 12.21 1.17
N LEU A 29 8.98 12.13 2.43
CA LEU A 29 9.30 10.84 3.05
C LEU A 29 8.02 10.16 3.50
N ASN A 30 7.81 8.94 3.04
CA ASN A 30 6.66 8.12 3.39
C ASN A 30 7.05 6.93 4.26
N LEU A 31 6.12 6.54 5.13
CA LEU A 31 6.14 5.27 5.85
C LEU A 31 4.93 4.45 5.38
N LEU A 32 5.21 3.30 4.77
CA LEU A 32 4.19 2.35 4.33
C LEU A 32 4.19 1.16 5.29
N ILE A 33 3.01 0.78 5.77
CA ILE A 33 2.83 -0.25 6.78
C ILE A 33 1.90 -1.33 6.25
N ALA A 34 2.37 -2.57 6.28
CA ALA A 34 1.57 -3.76 5.99
C ALA A 34 0.98 -4.31 7.31
N LYS A 35 -0.35 -4.31 7.40
CA LYS A 35 -1.12 -4.91 8.49
C LYS A 35 -1.95 -6.07 7.98
N ASN A 36 -1.29 -7.21 7.81
CA ASN A 36 -1.85 -8.46 7.28
C ASN A 36 -2.52 -8.29 5.90
N THR A 37 -3.80 -7.88 5.87
CA THR A 37 -4.59 -7.69 4.64
C THR A 37 -4.78 -6.23 4.26
N ARG A 38 -4.11 -5.29 4.96
CA ARG A 38 -4.22 -3.86 4.73
C ARG A 38 -2.85 -3.21 4.53
N LEU A 39 -2.83 -2.20 3.68
CA LEU A 39 -1.71 -1.29 3.48
C LEU A 39 -2.11 0.09 4.01
N GLU A 40 -1.31 0.66 4.89
CA GLU A 40 -1.45 2.04 5.36
C GLU A 40 -0.28 2.87 4.85
N ILE A 41 -0.58 4.08 4.37
CA ILE A 41 0.39 5.01 3.81
C ILE A 41 0.39 6.27 4.67
N TYR A 42 1.57 6.66 5.15
CA TYR A 42 1.80 7.87 5.93
C TYR A 42 2.84 8.76 5.25
N VAL A 43 2.69 10.08 5.42
CA VAL A 43 3.78 11.05 5.18
C VAL A 43 4.41 11.36 6.53
N VAL A 44 5.73 11.35 6.59
CA VAL A 44 6.50 11.75 7.76
C VAL A 44 6.60 13.27 7.76
N THR A 45 6.12 13.89 8.83
CA THR A 45 6.20 15.34 9.05
C THR A 45 6.95 15.62 10.36
N ALA A 46 7.32 16.88 10.59
CA ALA A 46 7.96 17.29 11.83
C ALA A 46 7.09 17.06 13.08
N GLU A 47 5.76 17.08 12.91
CA GLU A 47 4.79 16.84 13.99
C GLU A 47 4.47 15.35 14.20
N GLY A 48 4.96 14.47 13.30
CA GLY A 48 4.77 13.04 13.37
C GLY A 48 4.27 12.42 12.07
N LEU A 49 3.47 11.36 12.17
CA LEU A 49 2.96 10.63 11.01
C LEU A 49 1.59 11.14 10.61
N ARG A 50 1.50 11.71 9.40
CA ARG A 50 0.23 12.14 8.82
C ARG A 50 -0.35 11.03 7.93
N PRO A 51 -1.54 10.49 8.25
CA PRO A 51 -2.16 9.45 7.42
C PRO A 51 -2.55 10.01 6.04
N VAL A 52 -2.26 9.26 4.99
CA VAL A 52 -2.59 9.62 3.60
C VAL A 52 -3.74 8.75 3.10
N LYS A 53 -3.58 7.43 3.17
CA LYS A 53 -4.56 6.48 2.65
C LYS A 53 -4.40 5.13 3.32
N GLU A 54 -5.50 4.40 3.42
CA GLU A 54 -5.52 2.99 3.78
C GLU A 54 -6.19 2.19 2.65
N VAL A 55 -5.58 1.08 2.27
CA VAL A 55 -6.04 0.21 1.18
C VAL A 55 -6.23 -1.23 1.69
N GLY A 56 -7.36 -1.83 1.35
CA GLY A 56 -7.58 -3.27 1.54
C GLY A 56 -6.91 -4.04 0.40
N MET A 57 -6.00 -4.95 0.74
CA MET A 57 -5.29 -5.77 -0.25
C MET A 57 -6.02 -7.06 -0.60
N TYR A 58 -7.03 -7.45 0.19
CA TYR A 58 -7.83 -8.68 0.02
C TYR A 58 -6.99 -9.96 -0.14
N GLY A 59 -5.77 -9.92 0.39
CA GLY A 59 -4.78 -10.99 0.43
C GLY A 59 -3.78 -10.67 1.53
N LYS A 60 -3.16 -11.70 2.10
CA LYS A 60 -2.12 -11.53 3.11
C LYS A 60 -0.84 -11.03 2.42
N ILE A 61 -0.38 -9.84 2.78
CA ILE A 61 0.90 -9.29 2.31
C ILE A 61 2.02 -10.16 2.88
N ALA A 62 2.90 -10.65 2.01
CA ALA A 62 4.05 -11.48 2.37
C ALA A 62 5.37 -10.74 2.15
N VAL A 63 5.51 -10.04 1.02
CA VAL A 63 6.66 -9.18 0.71
C VAL A 63 6.16 -7.83 0.25
N MET A 64 6.86 -6.77 0.64
CA MET A 64 6.59 -5.40 0.26
C MET A 64 7.92 -4.69 0.07
N GLU A 65 8.12 -4.07 -1.10
CA GLU A 65 9.38 -3.39 -1.44
C GLU A 65 9.10 -2.12 -2.25
N LEU A 66 9.78 -1.03 -1.91
CA LEU A 66 9.76 0.20 -2.71
C LEU A 66 10.90 0.18 -3.72
N PHE A 67 10.62 0.65 -4.93
CA PHE A 67 11.63 0.76 -5.96
C PHE A 67 11.30 1.91 -6.90
N ARG A 68 12.32 2.54 -7.48
CA ARG A 68 12.17 3.60 -8.47
C ARG A 68 12.65 3.13 -9.83
N PRO A 69 11.75 2.86 -10.78
CA PRO A 69 12.13 2.60 -12.16
C PRO A 69 12.88 3.78 -12.77
N LYS A 70 13.74 3.51 -13.75
CA LYS A 70 14.43 4.57 -14.49
C LYS A 70 13.41 5.48 -15.18
N GLY A 71 13.50 6.78 -14.91
CA GLY A 71 12.63 7.80 -15.49
C GLY A 71 11.40 8.14 -14.65
N GLU A 72 11.13 7.40 -13.57
CA GLU A 72 10.10 7.78 -12.60
C GLU A 72 10.67 8.78 -11.58
N SER A 73 9.87 9.76 -11.18
CA SER A 73 10.26 10.79 -10.20
C SER A 73 10.05 10.33 -8.75
N LYS A 74 9.27 9.27 -8.54
CA LYS A 74 8.87 8.75 -7.24
C LYS A 74 8.85 7.22 -7.26
N ASP A 75 8.78 6.64 -6.08
CA ASP A 75 8.85 5.19 -5.90
C ASP A 75 7.51 4.55 -6.25
N LEU A 76 7.59 3.34 -6.81
CA LEU A 76 6.49 2.40 -6.94
C LEU A 76 6.58 1.36 -5.83
N LEU A 77 5.45 0.75 -5.51
CA LEU A 77 5.37 -0.28 -4.47
C LEU A 77 5.14 -1.65 -5.10
N PHE A 78 6.11 -2.54 -4.94
CA PHE A 78 5.93 -3.96 -5.23
C PHE A 78 5.32 -4.67 -4.02
N ILE A 79 4.30 -5.49 -4.25
CA ILE A 79 3.71 -6.37 -3.24
C ILE A 79 3.65 -7.79 -3.79
N LEU A 80 4.07 -8.75 -2.96
CA LEU A 80 3.78 -10.17 -3.13
C LEU A 80 2.87 -10.64 -2.00
N THR A 81 1.78 -11.29 -2.37
CA THR A 81 0.86 -11.92 -1.41
C THR A 81 1.28 -13.35 -1.08
N ALA A 82 0.79 -13.89 0.04
CA ALA A 82 1.04 -15.29 0.44
C ALA A 82 0.50 -16.34 -0.55
N LYS A 83 -0.31 -15.94 -1.53
CA LYS A 83 -0.82 -16.79 -2.63
C LYS A 83 -0.10 -16.53 -3.96
N TYR A 84 1.11 -15.96 -3.92
CA TYR A 84 1.92 -15.67 -5.10
C TYR A 84 1.29 -14.71 -6.12
N ASN A 85 0.26 -13.95 -5.73
CA ASN A 85 -0.18 -12.81 -6.53
C ASN A 85 0.75 -11.64 -6.25
N ALA A 86 1.36 -11.12 -7.31
CA ALA A 86 2.22 -9.96 -7.30
C ALA A 86 1.49 -8.76 -7.92
N CYS A 87 1.74 -7.56 -7.39
CA CYS A 87 1.31 -6.32 -8.02
C CYS A 87 2.33 -5.19 -7.80
N ILE A 88 2.30 -4.24 -8.73
CA ILE A 88 3.03 -2.98 -8.64
C ILE A 88 1.98 -1.88 -8.50
N LEU A 89 2.07 -1.09 -7.43
CA LEU A 89 1.14 0.00 -7.12
C LEU A 89 1.82 1.36 -7.30
N GLU A 90 1.04 2.34 -7.75
CA GLU A 90 1.43 3.74 -7.91
C GLU A 90 0.46 4.63 -7.12
N TYR A 91 0.98 5.61 -6.39
CA TYR A 91 0.19 6.69 -5.82
C TYR A 91 -0.18 7.71 -6.90
N LYS A 92 -1.45 8.05 -7.05
CA LYS A 92 -1.90 9.20 -7.86
C LYS A 92 -2.79 10.12 -7.05
N GLN A 93 -2.59 11.42 -7.26
CA GLN A 93 -3.40 12.45 -6.67
C GLN A 93 -3.91 13.37 -7.78
N SER A 94 -5.23 13.52 -7.87
CA SER A 94 -5.92 14.39 -8.83
C SER A 94 -6.74 15.40 -8.04
N GLY A 95 -6.15 16.57 -7.77
CA GLY A 95 -6.74 17.55 -6.86
C GLY A 95 -6.83 16.99 -5.43
N GLU A 96 -8.06 16.88 -4.91
CA GLU A 96 -8.32 16.31 -3.57
C GLU A 96 -8.47 14.79 -3.58
N SER A 97 -8.63 14.15 -4.75
CA SER A 97 -8.79 12.70 -4.82
C SER A 97 -7.45 11.97 -4.77
N ILE A 98 -7.35 11.01 -3.86
CA ILE A 98 -6.17 10.14 -3.69
C ILE A 98 -6.53 8.71 -4.08
N ASP A 99 -5.82 8.20 -5.09
CA ASP A 99 -5.99 6.87 -5.64
C ASP A 99 -4.68 6.07 -5.62
N ILE A 100 -4.79 4.79 -5.34
CA ILE A 100 -3.67 3.84 -5.47
C ILE A 100 -4.00 2.94 -6.66
N ILE A 101 -3.19 3.04 -7.70
CA ILE A 101 -3.45 2.41 -9.00
C ILE A 101 -2.53 1.20 -9.17
N THR A 102 -3.10 0.08 -9.59
CA THR A 102 -2.33 -1.10 -10.00
C THR A 102 -1.73 -0.87 -11.38
N ARG A 103 -0.41 -0.72 -11.46
CA ARG A 103 0.34 -0.57 -12.72
C ARG A 103 0.52 -1.89 -13.45
N ALA A 104 0.81 -2.94 -12.68
CA ALA A 104 0.96 -4.30 -13.19
C ALA A 104 0.53 -5.27 -12.10
N HIS A 105 0.04 -6.43 -12.51
CA HIS A 105 -0.26 -7.53 -11.61
C HIS A 105 -0.08 -8.85 -12.34
N GLY A 106 0.13 -9.91 -11.58
CA GLY A 106 0.26 -11.26 -12.10
C GLY A 106 0.31 -12.28 -10.99
N ASN A 107 0.27 -13.55 -11.36
CA ASN A 107 0.59 -14.65 -10.47
C ASN A 107 2.01 -15.13 -10.81
N VAL A 108 2.86 -15.34 -9.81
CA VAL A 108 4.26 -15.75 -10.00
C VAL A 108 4.47 -17.25 -9.85
N GLN A 109 3.39 -18.03 -9.82
CA GLN A 109 3.40 -19.49 -9.84
C GLN A 109 3.25 -20.05 -11.26
#